data_AF-A0A7X5IN72-F1
#
_entry.id   AF-A0A7X5IN72-F1
#
_cell.length_a   1.000
_cell.length_b   1.000
_cell.length_c   1.000
_cell.angle_alpha   90.00
_cell.angle_beta   90.00
_cell.angle_gamma   90.00
#
_symmetry.space_group_name_H-M   'P 1'
#
loop_
_entity.id
_entity.type
_entity.pdbx_description
1 polymer ?
#
loop_
_entity_poly.entity_id
_entity_poly.type
_entity_poly.pdbx_seq_one_letter_code
_entity_poly.pdbx_strand_id
1 'polypeptide(L)'
;MSMENYNEFDKEKLIDTLTEELPSLRAKIGITQEELCSIVGISRQTYSSIETKKRKMSWNIYLSLIMFFIHNEKTSPVIEAIGAFPESLRESLNINNR
;
A
#
# COMPACT_ATOMS: atom_id res chain seq x y z
N MET A 1 20.83 -13.99 25.63
CA MET A 1 19.52 -14.29 24.99
C MET A 1 18.85 -12.95 24.81
N SER A 2 19.12 -12.28 23.69
CA SER A 2 18.55 -10.96 23.38
C SER A 2 17.08 -11.13 23.02
N MET A 3 16.21 -10.36 23.68
CA MET A 3 14.81 -10.21 23.29
C MET A 3 14.75 -9.70 21.85
N GLU A 4 14.32 -10.54 20.92
CA GLU A 4 13.97 -10.12 19.57
C GLU A 4 12.69 -9.27 19.65
N ASN A 5 12.75 -8.04 19.14
CA ASN A 5 11.58 -7.18 18.97
C ASN A 5 10.65 -7.80 17.92
N TYR A 6 9.53 -8.38 18.36
CA TYR A 6 8.58 -9.14 17.52
C TYR A 6 7.71 -8.31 16.55
N ASN A 7 8.06 -7.06 16.24
CA ASN A 7 7.17 -6.14 15.51
C ASN A 7 7.77 -5.53 14.23
N GLU A 8 8.56 -6.28 13.46
CA GLU A 8 9.05 -5.79 12.17
C GLU A 8 8.33 -6.49 11.00
N PHE A 9 7.44 -5.76 10.33
CA PHE A 9 6.92 -6.17 9.03
C PHE A 9 7.97 -5.86 7.95
N ASP A 10 8.06 -6.74 6.95
CA ASP A 10 8.96 -6.54 5.83
C ASP A 10 8.37 -5.51 4.86
N LYS A 11 8.88 -4.28 4.92
CA LYS A 11 8.46 -3.16 4.06
C LYS A 11 8.62 -3.49 2.58
N GLU A 12 9.66 -4.22 2.21
CA GLU A 12 9.95 -4.53 0.81
C GLU A 12 8.96 -5.54 0.27
N LYS A 13 8.66 -6.59 1.05
CA LYS A 13 7.61 -7.54 0.70
C LYS A 13 6.25 -6.85 0.55
N LEU A 14 5.92 -5.91 1.44
CA LEU A 14 4.65 -5.17 1.37
C LEU A 14 4.57 -4.25 0.14
N ILE A 15 5.67 -3.56 -0.17
CA ILE A 15 5.80 -2.74 -1.39
C ILE A 15 5.61 -3.61 -2.63
N ASP A 16 6.31 -4.74 -2.71
CA ASP A 16 6.23 -5.63 -3.87
C ASP A 16 4.81 -6.15 -4.02
N THR A 17 4.24 -6.73 -2.95
CA THR A 17 2.86 -7.26 -2.93
C THR A 17 1.85 -6.22 -3.40
N LEU A 18 1.90 -4.99 -2.86
CA LEU A 18 0.96 -3.95 -3.27
C LEU A 18 1.19 -3.52 -4.72
N THR A 19 2.46 -3.41 -5.16
CA THR A 19 2.81 -3.00 -6.53
C THR A 19 2.24 -3.96 -7.58
N GLU A 20 2.25 -5.27 -7.30
CA GLU A 20 1.69 -6.27 -8.22
C GLU A 20 0.17 -6.13 -8.39
N GLU A 21 -0.52 -5.71 -7.32
CA GLU A 21 -1.98 -5.62 -7.29
C GLU A 21 -2.54 -4.26 -7.71
N LEU A 22 -1.70 -3.24 -7.90
CA LEU A 22 -2.15 -1.89 -8.26
C LEU A 22 -3.12 -1.86 -9.47
N PRO A 23 -2.85 -2.52 -10.61
CA PRO A 23 -3.77 -2.51 -11.74
C PRO A 23 -5.13 -3.12 -11.40
N SER A 24 -5.12 -4.25 -10.67
CA SER A 24 -6.31 -5.00 -10.27
C SER A 24 -7.16 -4.21 -9.27
N LEU A 25 -6.53 -3.65 -8.24
CA LEU A 25 -7.18 -2.80 -7.23
C LEU A 25 -7.83 -1.58 -7.89
N ARG A 26 -7.11 -0.91 -8.78
CA ARG A 26 -7.62 0.25 -9.52
C ARG A 26 -8.79 -0.12 -10.44
N ALA A 27 -8.67 -1.23 -11.19
CA ALA A 27 -9.76 -1.72 -12.04
C ALA A 27 -11.01 -2.09 -11.24
N LYS A 28 -10.83 -2.66 -10.04
CA LYS A 28 -11.94 -3.09 -9.16
C LYS A 28 -12.83 -1.94 -8.68
N ILE A 29 -12.26 -0.74 -8.53
CA ILE A 29 -12.99 0.48 -8.17
C ILE A 29 -13.31 1.36 -9.38
N GLY A 30 -12.82 1.00 -10.57
CA GLY A 30 -13.17 1.64 -11.84
C GLY A 30 -12.55 3.03 -12.05
N ILE A 31 -11.42 3.34 -11.40
CA ILE A 31 -10.76 4.66 -11.52
C ILE A 31 -9.57 4.63 -12.48
N THR A 32 -9.23 5.78 -13.02
CA THR A 32 -8.03 6.02 -13.83
C THR A 32 -6.80 6.24 -12.95
N GLN A 33 -5.60 6.18 -13.54
CA GLN A 33 -4.37 6.56 -12.82
C GLN A 33 -4.41 8.02 -12.36
N GLU A 34 -4.96 8.92 -13.18
CA GLU A 34 -5.04 10.35 -12.89
C GLU A 34 -5.93 10.63 -11.67
N GLU A 35 -7.11 10.00 -11.60
CA GLU A 35 -8.02 10.12 -10.45
C GLU A 35 -7.35 9.64 -9.16
N LEU A 36 -6.72 8.45 -9.16
CA LEU A 36 -6.00 7.93 -8.00
C LEU A 36 -4.86 8.87 -7.56
N CYS A 37 -4.08 9.37 -8.52
CA CYS A 37 -2.98 10.29 -8.27
C CYS A 37 -3.43 11.60 -7.63
N SER A 38 -4.57 12.14 -8.07
CA SER A 38 -5.15 13.36 -7.51
C SER A 38 -5.55 13.22 -6.04
N ILE A 39 -5.97 12.01 -5.63
CA ILE A 39 -6.36 11.70 -4.25
C ILE A 39 -5.12 11.49 -3.37
N VAL A 40 -4.15 10.73 -3.87
CA VAL A 40 -2.96 10.30 -3.12
C VAL A 40 -1.86 11.36 -3.10
N GLY A 41 -1.92 12.35 -3.99
CA GLY A 41 -0.96 13.47 -4.04
C GLY A 41 0.37 13.12 -4.71
N ILE A 42 0.35 12.29 -5.75
CA ILE A 42 1.53 11.94 -6.56
C ILE A 42 1.27 12.26 -8.04
N SER A 43 2.33 12.41 -8.84
CA SER A 43 2.14 12.61 -10.29
C SER A 43 1.69 11.31 -10.99
N ARG A 44 0.89 11.44 -12.06
CA ARG A 44 0.51 10.29 -12.91
C ARG A 44 1.74 9.56 -13.46
N GLN A 45 2.80 10.27 -13.81
CA GLN A 45 4.04 9.69 -14.30
C GLN A 45 4.72 8.83 -13.23
N THR A 46 4.75 9.31 -11.98
CA THR A 46 5.26 8.55 -10.84
C THR A 46 4.46 7.26 -10.68
N TYR A 47 3.14 7.34 -10.58
CA TYR A 47 2.29 6.16 -10.44
C TYR A 47 2.45 5.19 -11.61
N SER A 48 2.40 5.69 -12.85
CA SER A 48 2.57 4.89 -14.06
C SER A 48 3.89 4.12 -14.06
N SER A 49 4.99 4.76 -13.65
CA SER A 49 6.30 4.10 -13.55
C SER A 49 6.33 3.01 -12.46
N ILE A 50 5.57 3.16 -11.39
CA ILE A 50 5.44 2.18 -10.31
C ILE A 50 4.55 1.01 -10.75
N GLU A 51 3.35 1.28 -11.26
CA GLU A 51 2.37 0.28 -11.72
C GLU A 51 2.97 -0.58 -12.86
N THR A 52 3.83 0.00 -13.70
CA THR A 52 4.56 -0.74 -14.75
C THR A 52 5.88 -1.35 -14.29
N LYS A 53 6.17 -1.32 -12.99
CA LYS A 53 7.40 -1.84 -12.35
C LYS A 53 8.71 -1.24 -12.89
N LYS A 54 8.66 -0.12 -13.62
CA LYS A 54 9.84 0.63 -14.09
C LYS A 54 10.57 1.36 -12.97
N ARG A 55 9.85 1.67 -11.89
CA ARG A 55 10.35 2.34 -10.69
C ARG A 55 9.84 1.60 -9.45
N LYS A 56 10.73 1.36 -8.49
CA LYS A 56 10.34 0.84 -7.18
C LYS A 56 9.52 1.88 -6.39
N MET A 57 8.41 1.44 -5.80
CA MET A 57 7.59 2.28 -4.91
C MET A 57 8.39 2.68 -3.67
N SER A 58 8.24 3.91 -3.18
CA SER A 58 8.78 4.31 -1.88
C SER A 58 7.82 3.94 -0.75
N TRP A 59 8.34 3.80 0.47
CA TRP A 59 7.50 3.52 1.65
C TRP A 59 6.39 4.54 1.88
N ASN A 60 6.66 5.83 1.65
CA ASN A 60 5.63 6.87 1.81
C ASN A 60 4.51 6.73 0.76
N ILE A 61 4.84 6.36 -0.49
CA ILE A 61 3.83 6.12 -1.52
C ILE A 61 3.02 4.86 -1.19
N TYR A 62 3.68 3.81 -0.68
CA TYR A 62 3.00 2.62 -0.17
C TYR A 62 1.99 2.99 0.92
N LEU A 63 2.39 3.78 1.93
CA LEU A 63 1.51 4.18 3.02
C LEU A 63 0.30 4.97 2.50
N SER A 64 0.49 5.90 1.57
CA SER A 64 -0.63 6.66 1.03
C SER A 64 -1.58 5.79 0.19
N LEU A 65 -1.04 4.87 -0.63
CA LEU A 65 -1.85 3.96 -1.44
C LEU A 65 -2.58 2.91 -0.59
N ILE A 66 -1.90 2.30 0.38
CA ILE A 66 -2.52 1.30 1.25
C ILE A 66 -3.65 1.93 2.07
N MET A 67 -3.46 3.15 2.58
CA MET A 67 -4.51 3.89 3.30
C MET A 67 -5.73 4.15 2.42
N PHE A 68 -5.52 4.52 1.16
CA PHE A 68 -6.62 4.69 0.21
C PHE A 68 -7.38 3.37 -0.03
N PHE A 69 -6.68 2.27 -0.28
CA PHE A 69 -7.31 1.00 -0.62
C PHE A 69 -7.98 0.29 0.56
N ILE A 70 -7.47 0.40 1.79
CA ILE A 70 -8.11 -0.21 2.97
C ILE A 70 -9.40 0.51 3.38
N HIS A 71 -9.53 1.81 3.07
CA HIS A 71 -10.73 2.60 3.37
C HIS A 71 -11.81 2.50 2.27
N ASN A 72 -11.56 1.73 1.23
CA ASN A 72 -12.53 1.47 0.17
C ASN A 72 -13.12 0.06 0.31
N GLU A 73 -14.45 -0.02 0.43
CA GLU A 73 -15.18 -1.28 0.69
C GLU A 73 -14.91 -2.38 -0.35
N LYS A 74 -14.59 -2.03 -1.61
CA LYS A 74 -14.35 -3.01 -2.67
C LYS A 74 -12.93 -3.57 -2.66
N THR A 75 -11.96 -2.81 -2.16
CA THR A 75 -10.53 -3.18 -2.17
C THR A 75 -10.03 -3.65 -0.83
N SER A 76 -10.65 -3.25 0.28
CA SER A 76 -10.25 -3.68 1.63
C SER A 76 -10.18 -5.21 1.77
N PRO A 77 -11.17 -6.01 1.31
CA PRO A 77 -11.07 -7.47 1.36
C PRO A 77 -9.92 -8.06 0.53
N VAL A 78 -9.51 -7.36 -0.54
CA VAL A 78 -8.37 -7.78 -1.37
C VAL A 78 -7.07 -7.53 -0.62
N ILE A 79 -6.92 -6.36 0.00
CA ILE A 79 -5.74 -6.01 0.79
C ILE A 79 -5.54 -6.99 1.95
N GLU A 80 -6.63 -7.39 2.63
CA GLU A 80 -6.59 -8.41 3.67
C GLU A 80 -6.16 -9.77 3.11
N ALA A 81 -6.74 -10.21 1.99
CA ALA A 81 -6.44 -11.51 1.39
C ALA A 81 -4.99 -11.64 0.91
N ILE A 82 -4.40 -10.57 0.36
CA ILE A 82 -3.01 -10.57 -0.12
C ILE A 82 -2.01 -10.29 1.01
N GLY A 83 -2.48 -9.95 2.22
CA GLY A 83 -1.61 -9.63 3.36
C GLY A 83 -0.81 -8.33 3.19
N ALA A 84 -1.28 -7.40 2.36
CA ALA A 84 -0.58 -6.14 2.10
C ALA A 84 -0.74 -5.11 3.22
N PHE A 85 -1.49 -5.40 4.28
CA PHE A 85 -1.62 -4.56 5.48
C PHE A 85 -1.70 -5.45 6.75
N PRO A 86 -0.55 -5.97 7.24
CA PRO A 86 -0.50 -6.91 8.35
C PRO A 86 -0.80 -6.22 9.69
N GLU A 87 -1.17 -7.02 10.71
CA GLU A 87 -1.52 -6.49 12.03
C GLU A 87 -0.37 -5.74 12.70
N SER A 88 0.87 -6.23 12.56
CA SER A 88 2.05 -5.54 13.09
C SER A 88 2.22 -4.12 12.52
N LEU A 89 1.84 -3.91 11.25
CA LEU A 89 1.83 -2.58 10.66
C LEU A 89 0.70 -1.73 11.26
N ARG A 90 -0.51 -2.29 11.43
CA ARG A 90 -1.63 -1.60 12.10
C ARG A 90 -1.25 -1.14 13.50
N GLU A 91 -0.66 -2.02 14.29
CA GLU A 91 -0.17 -1.73 15.63
C GLU A 91 0.88 -0.61 15.61
N SER A 92 1.85 -0.66 14.69
CA SER A 92 2.88 0.38 14.59
C SER A 92 2.30 1.78 14.30
N LEU A 93 1.23 1.85 13.51
CA LEU A 93 0.55 3.10 13.18
C LEU A 93 -0.28 3.63 14.37
N ASN A 94 -0.82 2.73 15.21
CA ASN A 94 -1.55 3.08 16.43
C ASN A 94 -0.63 3.47 17.60
N ILE A 95 0.60 2.94 17.67
CA ILE A 95 1.57 3.26 18.73
C ILE A 95 2.02 4.73 18.67
N ASN A 96 2.08 5.33 17.47
CA ASN A 96 2.46 6.74 17.31
C ASN A 96 1.36 7.74 17.72
N ASN A 97 0.16 7.24 18.08
CA ASN A 97 -0.98 8.06 18.52
C ASN A 97 -1.20 8.02 20.05
N ARG A 98 -0.21 7.59 20.84
CA ARG A 98 -0.25 7.58 22.31
C ARG A 98 0.81 8.49 22.93
#